data_AF-A0A9X0BTE8-F1
#
_entry.id   AF-A0A9X0BTE8-F1
#
_cell.length_a   1.000
_cell.length_b   1.000
_cell.length_c   1.000
_cell.angle_alpha   90.00
_cell.angle_beta   90.00
_cell.angle_gamma   90.00
#
_symmetry.space_group_name_H-M   'P 1'
#
loop_
_entity.id
_entity.type
_entity.pdbx_description
1 polymer ?
#
loop_
_entity_poly.entity_id
_entity_poly.type
_entity_poly.pdbx_seq_one_letter_code
_entity_poly.pdbx_strand_id
1 'polypeptide(L)'
;MLEDLQEPARPILSGSDLRARTYERHLYHGGSRYENRLLDMLPHSERSVFTHADIAPRNILVDGENNVTGVIDWEYAGWYPEYWEYAQIMRPAFWGDWSVWMDKTAPQRWDLGGINAARKVLF
;
A
#
# COMPACT_ATOMS: atom_id res chain seq x y z
N MET A 1 -7.88 -5.71 -12.06
CA MET A 1 -8.35 -4.97 -10.88
C MET A 1 -9.70 -5.56 -10.47
N LEU A 2 -9.98 -5.75 -9.17
CA LEU A 2 -11.32 -6.19 -8.75
C LEU A 2 -12.30 -5.03 -8.91
N GLU A 3 -13.42 -5.31 -9.59
CA GLU A 3 -14.54 -4.38 -9.73
C GLU A 3 -15.09 -3.99 -8.36
N ASP A 4 -15.67 -2.79 -8.28
CA ASP A 4 -16.35 -2.38 -7.06
C ASP A 4 -17.63 -3.19 -6.83
N LEU A 5 -18.02 -3.33 -5.57
CA LEU A 5 -19.21 -4.09 -5.18
C LEU A 5 -20.52 -3.38 -5.56
N GLN A 6 -20.45 -2.16 -6.09
CA GLN A 6 -21.58 -1.29 -6.43
C GLN A 6 -21.26 -0.47 -7.69
N GLU A 7 -22.28 -0.20 -8.50
CA GLU A 7 -22.20 0.61 -9.71
C GLU A 7 -23.18 1.81 -9.64
N PRO A 8 -22.69 3.08 -9.68
CA PRO A 8 -21.28 3.45 -9.76
C PRO A 8 -20.52 3.19 -8.45
N ALA A 9 -19.21 3.04 -8.57
CA ALA A 9 -18.30 2.95 -7.43
C ALA A 9 -18.49 4.12 -6.45
N ARG A 10 -18.61 3.81 -5.15
CA ARG A 10 -18.56 4.85 -4.11
C ARG A 10 -17.18 5.54 -4.11
N PRO A 11 -17.08 6.86 -3.94
CA PRO A 11 -15.78 7.52 -3.82
C PRO A 11 -15.10 7.16 -2.49
N ILE A 12 -13.76 7.12 -2.48
CA ILE A 12 -12.96 7.07 -1.24
C ILE A 12 -12.54 8.51 -0.91
N LEU A 13 -13.03 9.04 0.22
CA LEU A 13 -12.77 10.43 0.62
C LEU A 13 -11.88 10.52 1.86
N SER A 14 -11.72 9.41 2.60
CA SER A 14 -10.96 9.35 3.84
C SER A 14 -10.24 8.01 4.03
N GLY A 15 -9.29 7.97 4.96
CA GLY A 15 -8.65 6.73 5.40
C GLY A 15 -9.65 5.72 6.01
N SER A 16 -10.71 6.22 6.65
CA SER A 16 -11.81 5.39 7.17
C SER A 16 -12.62 4.74 6.04
N ASP A 17 -12.95 5.47 4.97
CA ASP A 17 -13.64 4.91 3.80
C ASP A 17 -12.81 3.83 3.12
N LEU A 18 -11.50 4.09 3.03
CA LEU A 18 -10.55 3.14 2.48
C LEU A 18 -10.54 1.83 3.30
N ARG A 19 -10.41 1.93 4.63
CA ARG A 19 -10.43 0.75 5.52
C ARG A 19 -11.76 -0.01 5.43
N ALA A 20 -12.88 0.71 5.42
CA ALA A 20 -14.21 0.12 5.26
C ALA A 20 -14.34 -0.61 3.92
N ARG A 21 -13.84 -0.03 2.82
CA ARG A 21 -13.86 -0.67 1.49
C ARG A 21 -12.99 -1.90 1.44
N THR A 22 -11.78 -1.84 1.99
CA THR A 22 -10.90 -3.01 2.10
C THR A 22 -11.58 -4.13 2.89
N TYR A 23 -12.25 -3.79 4.00
CA TYR A 23 -12.97 -4.75 4.83
C TYR A 23 -14.13 -5.42 4.09
N GLU A 24 -15.03 -4.64 3.49
CA GLU A 24 -16.18 -5.16 2.75
C GLU A 24 -15.76 -6.08 1.60
N ARG A 25 -14.74 -5.67 0.82
CA ARG A 25 -14.21 -6.51 -0.25
C ARG A 25 -13.55 -7.78 0.29
N HIS A 26 -12.90 -7.73 1.45
CA HIS A 26 -12.32 -8.91 2.08
C HIS A 26 -13.41 -9.91 2.48
N LEU A 27 -14.50 -9.46 3.09
CA LEU A 27 -15.62 -10.34 3.43
C LEU A 27 -16.22 -10.98 2.18
N TYR A 28 -16.37 -10.19 1.10
CA TYR A 28 -16.98 -10.66 -0.13
C TYR A 28 -16.09 -11.65 -0.93
N HIS A 29 -14.79 -11.36 -1.08
CA HIS A 29 -13.89 -12.18 -1.92
C HIS A 29 -12.92 -13.09 -1.14
N GLY A 30 -12.58 -12.74 0.10
CA GLY A 30 -11.55 -13.40 0.92
C GLY A 30 -12.11 -14.33 2.02
N GLY A 31 -13.41 -14.26 2.29
CA GLY A 31 -14.09 -15.04 3.33
C GLY A 31 -13.96 -14.44 4.74
N SER A 32 -14.34 -15.22 5.77
CA SER A 32 -14.47 -14.74 7.15
C SER A 32 -13.23 -14.91 8.03
N ARG A 33 -12.07 -15.31 7.46
CA ARG A 33 -10.85 -15.66 8.22
C ARG A 33 -10.37 -14.56 9.19
N TYR A 34 -10.65 -13.30 8.88
CA TYR A 34 -10.35 -12.15 9.73
C TYR A 34 -11.55 -11.23 9.97
N GLU A 35 -12.78 -11.72 9.81
CA GLU A 35 -14.00 -10.90 9.85
C GLU A 35 -14.12 -10.00 11.08
N ASN A 36 -13.80 -10.52 12.27
CA ASN A 36 -13.93 -9.77 13.52
C ASN A 36 -12.66 -8.98 13.91
N ARG A 37 -11.61 -9.00 13.09
CA ARG A 37 -10.29 -8.42 13.45
C ARG A 37 -9.64 -7.60 12.35
N LEU A 38 -10.08 -7.73 11.10
CA LEU A 38 -9.39 -7.12 9.97
C LEU A 38 -9.33 -5.60 10.10
N LEU A 39 -10.42 -4.95 10.53
CA LEU A 39 -10.43 -3.51 10.75
C LEU A 39 -9.35 -3.09 11.77
N ASP A 40 -9.22 -3.81 12.88
CA ASP A 40 -8.22 -3.51 13.92
C ASP A 40 -6.78 -3.77 13.44
N MET A 41 -6.61 -4.71 12.51
CA MET A 41 -5.31 -5.04 11.91
C MET A 41 -4.90 -4.08 10.77
N LEU A 42 -5.84 -3.32 10.21
CA LEU A 42 -5.54 -2.36 9.15
C LEU A 42 -4.90 -1.10 9.76
N PRO A 43 -3.78 -0.62 9.21
CA PRO A 43 -3.12 0.59 9.70
C PRO A 43 -4.05 1.80 9.60
N HIS A 44 -3.92 2.70 10.58
CA HIS A 44 -4.66 3.96 10.62
C HIS A 44 -3.77 5.11 10.15
N SER A 45 -4.24 5.90 9.19
CA SER A 45 -3.56 7.11 8.72
C SER A 45 -4.56 8.24 8.66
N GLU A 46 -4.22 9.37 9.29
CA GLU A 46 -5.01 10.61 9.20
C GLU A 46 -4.66 11.44 7.96
N ARG A 47 -3.60 11.05 7.25
CA ARG A 47 -3.03 11.84 6.16
C ARG A 47 -3.05 11.05 4.86
N SER A 48 -3.34 11.76 3.79
CA SER A 48 -3.09 11.31 2.43
C SER A 48 -1.88 12.05 1.90
N VAL A 49 -0.97 11.32 1.25
CA VAL A 49 0.26 11.86 0.66
C VAL A 49 0.38 11.35 -0.77
N PHE A 50 1.10 12.08 -1.61
CA PHE A 50 1.38 11.62 -2.95
C PHE A 50 2.48 10.56 -2.91
N THR A 51 2.13 9.30 -3.19
CA THR A 51 3.06 8.16 -3.20
C THR A 51 3.36 7.75 -4.63
N HIS A 52 4.55 7.20 -4.86
CA HIS A 52 4.93 6.57 -6.11
C HIS A 52 4.21 5.21 -6.29
N ALA A 53 3.97 4.50 -5.20
CA ALA A 53 3.31 3.19 -5.11
C ALA A 53 4.02 2.02 -5.84
N ASP A 54 5.19 2.28 -6.44
CA ASP A 54 6.08 1.32 -7.09
C ASP A 54 7.55 1.75 -6.97
N ILE A 55 7.94 2.33 -5.83
CA ILE A 55 9.33 2.74 -5.65
C ILE A 55 10.25 1.51 -5.50
N ALA A 56 11.17 1.37 -6.43
CA ALA A 56 12.13 0.27 -6.49
C ALA A 56 13.44 0.74 -7.16
N PRO A 57 14.57 0.03 -6.99
CA PRO A 57 15.85 0.45 -7.58
C PRO A 57 15.79 0.68 -9.09
N ARG A 58 14.96 -0.09 -9.82
CA ARG A 58 14.75 0.06 -11.27
C ARG A 58 14.14 1.41 -11.68
N ASN A 59 13.49 2.10 -10.74
CA ASN A 59 12.79 3.37 -10.94
C ASN A 59 13.57 4.57 -10.36
N ILE A 60 14.81 4.36 -9.92
CA ILE A 60 15.69 5.40 -9.35
C ILE A 60 16.91 5.53 -10.25
N LEU A 61 17.10 6.72 -10.83
CA LEU A 61 18.28 7.05 -11.62
C LEU A 61 19.40 7.53 -10.71
N VAL A 62 20.60 7.02 -10.96
CA VAL A 62 21.81 7.32 -10.19
C VAL A 62 22.95 7.65 -11.16
N ASP A 63 23.72 8.70 -10.87
CA ASP A 63 24.90 9.05 -11.67
C ASP A 63 26.15 8.23 -11.28
N GLY A 64 27.29 8.52 -11.95
CA GLY A 64 28.56 7.86 -11.65
C GLY A 64 29.16 8.18 -10.27
N GLU A 65 28.63 9.18 -9.57
CA GLU A 65 29.04 9.61 -8.23
C GLU A 65 28.12 9.07 -7.13
N ASN A 66 27.13 8.25 -7.49
CA ASN A 66 26.09 7.70 -6.62
C ASN A 66 25.06 8.72 -6.10
N ASN A 67 24.87 9.85 -6.80
CA ASN A 67 23.79 10.76 -6.48
C ASN A 67 22.50 10.33 -7.17
N VAL A 68 21.38 10.41 -6.45
CA VAL A 68 20.05 10.22 -7.06
C VAL A 68 19.76 11.41 -7.98
N THR A 69 19.59 11.14 -9.28
CA THR A 69 19.34 12.16 -10.31
C THR A 69 17.91 12.22 -10.78
N GLY A 70 17.10 11.19 -10.47
CA GLY A 70 15.69 11.18 -10.83
C GLY A 70 14.94 9.97 -10.28
N VAL A 71 13.63 10.13 -10.22
CA VAL A 71 12.67 9.05 -9.97
C VAL A 71 11.71 9.01 -11.15
N ILE A 72 11.54 7.83 -11.75
CA ILE A 72 10.77 7.62 -12.99
C ILE A 72 9.68 6.58 -12.76
N ASP A 73 8.80 6.40 -13.75
CA ASP A 73 7.75 5.38 -13.75
C ASP A 73 6.60 5.62 -12.74
N TRP A 74 6.03 6.82 -12.80
CA TRP A 74 4.97 7.29 -11.91
C TRP A 74 3.56 6.77 -12.29
N GLU A 75 3.42 5.72 -13.09
CA GLU A 75 2.12 5.27 -13.61
C GLU A 75 1.16 4.77 -12.52
N TYR A 76 1.68 4.27 -11.40
CA TYR A 76 0.91 3.85 -10.23
C TYR A 76 0.77 4.93 -9.15
N ALA A 77 1.36 6.11 -9.38
CA ALA A 77 1.40 7.16 -8.39
C ALA A 77 0.01 7.74 -8.12
N GLY A 78 -0.16 8.26 -6.91
CA GLY A 78 -1.46 8.79 -6.49
C GLY A 78 -1.48 9.25 -5.06
N TRP A 79 -2.64 9.70 -4.61
CA TRP A 79 -2.89 10.11 -3.24
C TRP A 79 -3.34 8.91 -2.42
N TYR A 80 -2.44 8.41 -1.57
CA TYR A 80 -2.67 7.24 -0.74
C TYR A 80 -2.36 7.54 0.73
N PRO A 81 -2.80 6.71 1.68
CA PRO A 81 -2.35 6.81 3.06
C PRO A 81 -0.83 6.83 3.20
N GLU A 82 -0.31 7.47 4.25
CA GLU A 82 1.13 7.62 4.45
C GLU A 82 1.90 6.29 4.59
N TYR A 83 1.21 5.22 5.00
CA TYR A 83 1.78 3.87 5.08
C TYR A 83 1.91 3.17 3.72
N TRP A 84 1.30 3.71 2.65
CA TRP A 84 1.10 2.98 1.40
C TRP A 84 2.41 2.66 0.70
N GLU A 85 3.34 3.61 0.60
CA GLU A 85 4.65 3.36 -0.02
C GLU A 85 5.41 2.24 0.72
N TYR A 86 5.44 2.30 2.06
CA TYR A 86 6.04 1.25 2.88
C TYR A 86 5.35 -0.10 2.66
N ALA A 87 4.02 -0.12 2.57
CA ALA A 87 3.23 -1.33 2.32
C ALA A 87 3.48 -1.96 0.93
N GLN A 88 3.86 -1.16 -0.06
CA GLN A 88 4.24 -1.59 -1.41
C GLN A 88 5.66 -2.16 -1.43
N ILE A 89 6.63 -1.47 -0.81
CA ILE A 89 8.03 -1.94 -0.70
C ILE A 89 8.12 -3.26 0.08
N MET A 90 7.33 -3.41 1.15
CA MET A 90 7.31 -4.61 2.00
C MET A 90 6.41 -5.73 1.48
N ARG A 91 5.99 -5.68 0.20
CA ARG A 91 5.22 -6.77 -0.41
C ARG A 91 6.02 -8.08 -0.33
N PRO A 92 5.47 -9.17 0.26
CA PRO A 92 6.19 -10.43 0.41
C PRO A 92 6.69 -11.03 -0.92
N ALA A 93 5.95 -10.81 -2.02
CA ALA A 93 6.32 -11.28 -3.35
C ALA A 93 7.60 -10.63 -3.91
N PHE A 94 8.01 -9.49 -3.36
CA PHE A 94 9.20 -8.73 -3.78
C PHE A 94 10.23 -8.60 -2.67
N TRP A 95 10.15 -9.46 -1.64
CA TRP A 95 11.08 -9.43 -0.53
C TRP A 95 12.52 -9.69 -1.01
N GLY A 96 13.43 -8.80 -0.63
CA GLY A 96 14.85 -8.91 -0.95
C GLY A 96 15.66 -7.78 -0.30
N ASP A 97 16.86 -7.55 -0.80
CA ASP A 97 17.80 -6.56 -0.25
C ASP A 97 17.18 -5.16 -0.17
N TRP A 98 16.41 -4.76 -1.19
CA TRP A 98 15.68 -3.49 -1.21
C TRP A 98 14.73 -3.37 -0.01
N SER A 99 13.86 -4.36 0.21
CA SER A 99 12.92 -4.36 1.34
C SER A 99 13.65 -4.33 2.68
N VAL A 100 14.75 -5.10 2.81
CA VAL A 100 15.57 -5.11 4.04
C VAL A 100 16.21 -3.75 4.32
N TRP A 101 16.76 -3.10 3.29
CA TRP A 101 17.35 -1.77 3.44
C TRP A 101 16.30 -0.71 3.77
N MET A 102 15.20 -0.69 3.03
CA MET A 102 14.13 0.27 3.24
C MET A 102 13.46 0.11 4.60
N ASP A 103 13.32 -1.11 5.13
CA ASP A 103 12.81 -1.32 6.50
C ASP A 103 13.76 -0.80 7.58
N LYS A 104 15.08 -0.94 7.37
CA LYS A 104 16.10 -0.42 8.30
C LYS A 104 16.16 1.11 8.33
N THR A 105 15.87 1.76 7.20
CA THR A 105 15.95 3.23 7.06
C THR A 105 14.59 3.91 7.06
N ALA A 106 13.49 3.16 7.25
CA ALA A 106 12.15 3.73 7.26
C ALA A 106 12.03 4.76 8.41
N PRO A 107 11.58 6.00 8.13
CA PRO A 107 11.35 6.98 9.19
C PRO A 107 10.25 6.52 10.15
N GLN A 108 9.31 5.72 9.64
CA GLN A 108 8.24 5.07 10.41
C GLN A 108 7.96 3.69 9.83
N ARG A 109 7.89 2.69 10.70
CA ARG A 109 7.44 1.35 10.34
C ARG A 109 5.95 1.21 10.60
N TRP A 110 5.30 0.36 9.82
CA TRP A 110 3.87 0.12 9.89
C TRP A 110 3.58 -1.36 10.13
N ASP A 111 2.57 -1.66 10.95
CA ASP A 111 2.02 -3.00 11.00
C ASP A 111 1.21 -3.26 9.71
N LEU A 112 1.73 -4.18 8.89
CA LEU A 112 1.13 -4.55 7.62
C LEU A 112 0.31 -5.84 7.69
N GLY A 113 0.03 -6.37 8.89
CA GLY A 113 -0.74 -7.59 9.09
C GLY A 113 -2.09 -7.54 8.38
N GLY A 114 -2.87 -6.47 8.59
CA GLY A 114 -4.17 -6.28 7.92
C GLY A 114 -4.03 -6.09 6.41
N ILE A 115 -3.04 -5.32 5.97
CA ILE A 115 -2.77 -5.11 4.53
C ILE A 115 -2.43 -6.44 3.85
N ASN A 116 -1.59 -7.26 4.47
CA ASN A 116 -1.21 -8.57 3.93
C ASN A 116 -2.39 -9.55 3.94
N ALA A 117 -3.25 -9.51 4.97
CA ALA A 117 -4.48 -10.30 5.03
C ALA A 117 -5.48 -9.91 3.92
N ALA A 118 -5.56 -8.63 3.58
CA ALA A 118 -6.49 -8.10 2.58
C ALA A 118 -5.86 -7.86 1.20
N ARG A 119 -4.60 -8.22 0.97
CA ARG A 119 -3.84 -7.79 -0.21
C ARG A 119 -4.49 -8.13 -1.56
N LYS A 120 -5.19 -9.27 -1.63
CA LYS A 120 -5.90 -9.72 -2.83
C LYS A 120 -7.09 -8.84 -3.22
N VAL A 121 -7.60 -8.04 -2.28
CA VAL A 121 -8.79 -7.21 -2.46
C VAL A 121 -8.50 -5.71 -2.50
N LEU A 122 -7.22 -5.34 -2.35
CA LEU A 122 -6.74 -3.98 -2.56
C LEU A 122 -6.78 -3.62 -4.05
N PHE A 123 -6.79 -2.31 -4.31
CA PHE A 123 -6.81 -1.70 -5.65
C PHE A 123 -5.59 -2.12 -6.48
#